data_AF-A0A1Q3A718-F1
#
_entry.id   AF-A0A1Q3A718-F1
#
_cell.length_a   1.000
_cell.length_b   1.000
_cell.length_c   1.000
_cell.angle_alpha   90.00
_cell.angle_beta   90.00
_cell.angle_gamma   90.00
#
_symmetry.space_group_name_H-M   'P 1'
#
loop_
_entity.id
_entity.type
_entity.pdbx_description
1 polymer ?
#
loop_
_entity_poly.entity_id
_entity_poly.type
_entity_poly.pdbx_seq_one_letter_code
_entity_poly.pdbx_strand_id
1 'polypeptide(L)'
;MVLDPSRYQDHRTWKMTPGLIRARQPFFKKNMIGLAILAGVSAGIYTYTYSFLHKDNDFADVPIPPIDEKELEKLKKEYEQHKQERQ
;
A
#
# COMPACT_ATOMS: atom_id res chain seq x y z
N MET A 1 -2.08 -37.22 -17.49
CA MET A 1 -2.93 -37.17 -16.28
C MET A 1 -2.57 -36.08 -15.25
N VAL A 2 -1.59 -35.19 -15.48
CA VAL A 2 -1.41 -33.97 -14.65
C VAL A 2 -1.83 -32.70 -15.40
N LEU A 3 -1.74 -32.73 -16.73
CA LEU A 3 -2.10 -31.63 -17.63
C LEU A 3 -3.33 -31.97 -18.49
N ASP A 4 -4.15 -32.94 -18.09
CA ASP A 4 -5.41 -33.20 -18.81
C ASP A 4 -6.48 -32.22 -18.30
N PRO A 5 -7.14 -31.48 -19.20
CA PRO A 5 -8.19 -30.54 -18.81
C PRO A 5 -9.34 -31.29 -18.12
N SER A 6 -9.85 -30.71 -17.04
CA SER A 6 -11.00 -31.28 -16.33
C SER A 6 -12.24 -31.28 -17.22
N ARG A 7 -13.22 -32.16 -16.96
CA ARG A 7 -14.53 -32.19 -17.66
C ARG A 7 -15.30 -30.87 -17.65
N TYR A 8 -14.90 -29.93 -16.79
CA TYR A 8 -15.51 -28.62 -16.62
C TYR A 8 -14.73 -27.49 -17.30
N GLN A 9 -13.64 -27.83 -17.99
CA GLN A 9 -12.83 -26.92 -18.80
C GLN A 9 -12.92 -27.32 -20.27
N ASP A 10 -12.91 -26.33 -21.15
CA ASP A 10 -12.79 -26.56 -22.59
C ASP A 10 -11.37 -27.04 -22.91
N HIS A 11 -11.25 -28.17 -23.61
CA HIS A 11 -9.96 -28.78 -23.97
C HIS A 11 -9.18 -27.95 -24.99
N ARG A 12 -9.84 -27.09 -25.78
CA ARG A 12 -9.19 -26.25 -26.80
C ARG A 12 -8.79 -24.89 -26.23
N THR A 13 -9.66 -24.27 -25.46
CA THR A 13 -9.47 -22.88 -24.98
C THR A 13 -9.04 -22.79 -23.52
N TRP A 14 -9.06 -23.90 -22.77
CA TRP A 14 -8.81 -23.94 -21.32
C TRP A 14 -9.74 -23.08 -20.46
N LYS A 15 -10.82 -22.56 -21.08
CA LYS A 15 -11.83 -21.74 -20.42
C LYS A 15 -12.76 -22.59 -19.59
N MET A 16 -13.34 -21.97 -18.58
CA MET A 16 -14.38 -22.58 -17.77
C MET A 16 -15.66 -22.77 -18.59
N THR A 17 -16.28 -23.94 -18.46
CA THR A 17 -17.61 -24.18 -19.03
C THR A 17 -18.70 -23.39 -18.29
N PRO A 18 -19.84 -23.09 -18.93
CA PRO A 18 -20.95 -22.39 -18.28
C PRO A 18 -21.48 -23.08 -17.01
N GLY A 19 -21.43 -24.41 -16.96
CA GLY A 19 -21.81 -25.18 -15.76
C GLY A 19 -20.90 -24.88 -14.56
N LEU A 20 -19.59 -24.79 -14.79
CA LEU A 20 -18.62 -24.46 -13.75
C LEU A 20 -18.77 -23.02 -13.26
N ILE A 21 -19.08 -22.09 -14.16
CA ILE A 21 -19.32 -20.69 -13.82
C ILE A 21 -20.53 -20.57 -12.88
N ARG A 22 -21.63 -21.28 -13.18
CA ARG A 22 -22.83 -21.30 -12.31
C ARG A 22 -22.56 -21.93 -10.96
N ALA A 23 -21.80 -23.04 -10.92
CA ALA A 23 -21.43 -23.70 -9.68
C ALA A 23 -20.61 -22.79 -8.73
N ARG A 24 -19.86 -21.82 -9.28
CA ARG A 24 -19.03 -20.89 -8.52
C ARG A 24 -19.72 -19.60 -8.07
N GLN A 25 -20.88 -19.27 -8.65
CA GLN A 25 -21.68 -18.10 -8.29
C GLN A 25 -21.85 -17.89 -6.77
N PRO A 26 -22.25 -18.90 -5.97
CA PRO A 26 -22.48 -18.70 -4.54
C PRO A 26 -21.19 -18.47 -3.74
N PHE A 27 -20.05 -18.97 -4.21
CA PHE A 27 -18.77 -18.84 -3.52
C PHE A 27 -18.07 -17.51 -3.82
N PHE A 28 -18.34 -16.91 -4.98
CA PHE A 28 -17.73 -15.64 -5.36
C PHE A 28 -17.95 -14.56 -4.30
N LYS A 29 -19.19 -14.37 -3.84
CA LYS A 29 -19.52 -13.37 -2.81
C LYS A 29 -18.79 -13.64 -1.49
N LYS A 30 -18.78 -14.89 -1.03
CA LYS A 30 -18.11 -15.29 0.22
C LYS A 30 -16.60 -15.06 0.15
N ASN A 31 -15.99 -15.41 -0.98
CA ASN A 31 -14.56 -15.21 -1.21
C ASN A 31 -14.20 -13.72 -1.29
N MET A 32 -15.04 -12.90 -1.93
CA MET A 32 -14.83 -11.44 -1.99
C MET A 32 -14.95 -10.78 -0.62
N ILE A 33 -15.87 -11.23 0.22
CA ILE A 33 -15.96 -10.75 1.61
C ILE A 33 -14.68 -11.13 2.38
N GLY A 34 -14.23 -12.39 2.28
CA GLY A 34 -12.99 -12.82 2.92
C GLY A 34 -11.77 -12.02 2.44
N LEU A 35 -11.67 -11.76 1.14
CA LEU A 35 -10.62 -10.93 0.57
C LEU A 35 -10.67 -9.49 1.09
N ALA A 36 -11.87 -8.88 1.14
CA ALA A 36 -12.05 -7.54 1.65
C ALA A 36 -11.67 -7.41 3.13
N ILE A 37 -12.00 -8.41 3.94
CA ILE A 37 -11.60 -8.45 5.36
C ILE A 37 -10.08 -8.53 5.48
N LEU A 38 -9.43 -9.46 4.76
CA LEU A 38 -7.98 -9.60 4.80
C LEU A 38 -7.26 -8.32 4.36
N ALA A 39 -7.64 -7.78 3.21
CA ALA A 39 -7.07 -6.54 2.69
C ALA A 39 -7.35 -5.35 3.62
N GLY A 40 -8.56 -5.25 4.15
CA GLY A 40 -8.99 -4.19 5.06
C GLY A 40 -8.23 -4.21 6.38
N VAL A 41 -8.02 -5.39 6.98
CA VAL A 41 -7.23 -5.52 8.20
C VAL A 41 -5.78 -5.13 7.95
N SER A 42 -5.15 -5.66 6.88
CA SER A 42 -3.76 -5.30 6.55
C SER A 42 -3.61 -3.80 6.29
N ALA A 43 -4.45 -3.21 5.44
CA ALA A 43 -4.41 -1.78 5.15
C ALA A 43 -4.73 -0.93 6.39
N GLY A 44 -5.66 -1.37 7.23
CA GLY A 44 -6.01 -0.70 8.48
C GLY A 44 -4.84 -0.65 9.46
N ILE A 45 -4.09 -1.74 9.60
CA ILE A 45 -2.88 -1.75 10.44
C ILE A 45 -1.85 -0.76 9.91
N TYR A 46 -1.51 -0.81 8.62
CA TYR A 46 -0.52 0.10 8.05
C TYR A 46 -0.94 1.56 8.13
N THR A 47 -2.20 1.87 7.83
CA THR A 47 -2.71 3.25 7.90
C THR A 47 -2.76 3.76 9.34
N TYR A 48 -3.16 2.92 10.30
CA TYR A 48 -3.14 3.25 11.72
C TYR A 48 -1.72 3.50 12.21
N THR A 49 -0.79 2.58 11.95
CA THR A 49 0.61 2.74 12.36
C THR A 49 1.23 3.97 11.71
N TYR A 50 0.99 4.21 10.42
CA TYR A 50 1.46 5.43 9.75
C TYR A 50 0.90 6.69 10.42
N SER A 51 -0.41 6.76 10.65
CA SER A 51 -1.03 7.93 11.27
C SER A 51 -0.60 8.13 12.72
N PHE A 52 -0.43 7.05 13.48
CA PHE A 52 -0.02 7.07 14.87
C PHE A 52 1.43 7.54 15.01
N LEU A 53 2.35 6.96 14.24
CA LEU A 53 3.77 7.28 14.33
C LEU A 53 4.10 8.70 13.84
N HIS A 54 3.29 9.27 12.95
CA HIS A 54 3.47 10.66 12.49
C HIS A 54 2.84 11.71 13.40
N LYS A 55 2.10 11.31 14.45
CA LYS A 55 1.51 12.27 15.39
C LYS A 55 2.52 12.78 16.40
N ASP A 56 3.52 11.97 16.75
CA ASP A 56 4.51 12.35 17.74
C ASP A 56 5.60 13.17 17.04
N ASN A 57 5.58 14.49 17.30
CA ASN A 57 6.71 15.35 17.01
C ASN A 57 7.79 15.08 18.08
N ASP A 58 8.43 13.91 18.04
CA ASP A 58 9.47 13.48 19.00
C ASP A 58 10.64 14.47 19.14
N PHE A 59 10.74 15.44 18.22
CA PHE A 59 11.75 16.50 18.22
C PHE A 59 11.23 17.88 18.67
N ALA A 60 9.96 18.01 19.08
CA ALA A 60 9.40 19.29 19.53
C ALA A 60 10.00 19.75 20.86
N ASP A 61 10.36 18.80 21.73
CA ASP A 61 10.94 19.07 23.06
C ASP A 61 12.46 19.26 23.03
N VAL A 62 13.09 19.04 21.87
CA VAL A 62 14.53 19.27 21.71
C VAL A 62 14.74 20.77 21.49
N PRO A 63 15.35 21.50 22.46
CA PRO A 63 15.59 22.92 22.29
C PRO A 63 16.55 23.14 21.13
N ILE A 64 16.14 23.95 20.15
CA ILE A 64 17.01 24.34 19.03
C ILE A 64 18.16 25.16 19.63
N PRO A 65 19.42 24.77 19.43
CA PRO A 65 20.55 25.57 19.91
C PRO A 65 20.50 26.96 19.27
N PRO A 66 20.87 28.03 19.99
CA PRO A 66 20.95 29.36 19.40
C PRO A 66 21.99 29.35 18.27
N ILE A 67 21.54 29.65 17.06
CA ILE A 67 22.36 29.72 15.84
C ILE A 67 22.76 31.19 15.61
N ASP A 68 24.02 31.43 15.21
CA ASP A 68 24.47 32.75 14.79
C ASP A 68 23.78 33.17 13.48
N GLU A 69 23.38 34.43 13.36
CA GLU A 69 22.61 34.96 12.21
C GLU A 69 23.33 34.70 10.87
N LYS A 70 24.67 34.74 10.89
CA LYS A 70 25.52 34.46 9.71
C LYS A 70 25.44 33.00 9.25
N GLU A 71 25.38 32.07 10.19
CA GLU A 71 25.24 30.65 9.88
C GLU A 71 23.83 30.34 9.36
N LEU A 72 22.81 31.01 9.92
CA LEU A 72 21.42 30.88 9.46
C LEU A 72 21.25 31.30 8.01
N GLU A 73 21.86 32.43 7.61
CA GLU A 73 21.83 32.89 6.22
C GLU A 73 22.52 31.91 5.26
N LYS A 74 23.64 31.32 5.68
CA LYS A 74 24.35 30.31 4.89
C LYS A 74 23.50 29.06 4.70
N LEU A 75 22.90 28.55 5.77
CA LEU A 75 22.03 27.37 5.75
C LEU A 75 20.78 27.58 4.89
N LYS A 76 20.18 28.79 4.93
CA LYS A 76 19.04 29.14 4.06
C LYS A 76 19.42 29.12 2.58
N LYS A 77 20.58 29.68 2.22
CA LYS A 77 21.10 29.66 0.85
C LYS A 77 21.35 28.23 0.36
N GLU A 78 21.98 27.40 1.18
CA GLU A 78 22.23 25.98 0.85
C GLU A 78 20.91 25.22 0.66
N TYR A 79 19.91 25.44 1.53
CA TYR A 79 18.59 24.84 1.39
C TYR A 79 17.88 25.25 0.09
N GLU A 80 17.93 26.55 -0.26
CA GLU A 80 17.33 27.07 -1.50
C GLU A 80 18.01 26.49 -2.74
N GLN A 81 19.35 26.37 -2.74
CA GLN A 81 20.11 25.73 -3.82
C GLN A 81 19.70 24.26 -3.97
N HIS A 82 19.68 23.49 -2.88
CA HIS A 82 19.27 22.09 -2.91
C HIS A 82 17.80 21.89 -3.30
N LYS A 83 16.93 22.85 -3.00
CA LYS A 83 15.52 22.81 -3.43
C LYS A 83 15.39 23.05 -4.93
N GLN A 84 16.18 23.96 -5.49
CA GLN A 84 16.22 24.23 -6.92
C GLN A 84 16.83 23.06 -7.72
N GLU A 85 17.87 22.40 -7.20
CA GLU A 85 18.46 21.20 -7.84
C GLU A 85 17.52 19.99 -7.87
N ARG A 86 16.57 19.92 -6.94
CA ARG A 86 15.62 18.80 -6.81
C ARG A 86 14.34 18.99 -7.62
N GLN A 87 14.12 20.17 -8.19
CA GLN A 87 13.00 20.51 -9.09
C GLN A 87 13.42 20.34 -10.54
#